data_AF-A0A2E9F140-F1
#
_entry.id   AF-A0A2E9F140-F1
#
_cell.length_a   1.000
_cell.length_b   1.000
_cell.length_c   1.000
_cell.angle_alpha   90.00
_cell.angle_beta   90.00
_cell.angle_gamma   90.00
#
_symmetry.space_group_name_H-M   'P 1'
#
loop_
_entity.id
_entity.type
_entity.pdbx_description
1 polymer ?
#
loop_
_entity_poly.entity_id
_entity_poly.type
_entity_poly.pdbx_seq_one_letter_code
_entity_poly.pdbx_strand_id
1 'polypeptide(L)'
;MHSLITHLECTACGLAVKSEKLNKLCTACGKVLFARYDLEKAKNIIDRDKVYGRRSSMWRFNELMPIKSPENIVSLDEGNTPLLRASRLESLLETSQIWIKDESANPTGSFKARGLSAAVSKAHELGIKKLTLPSAGNAAGALAAYCAKAGIEAHVFMPNDAPQANRFEAALAGAKVTLVDGLISDAGVLAQKMAKELELFDVSTLKEPYRVEGKKTMGYEIASSLGWRVPEVIIYPTGGGTGIVGMWKAFDEMQSLGWIGSDRPKMVVVQSEGCAPIVRAYEQGKKFAEPWENASTIAAGIRVPSAIGDYLILDSVRKSGGTAITVSDQEIVENMKIFASFEGLWVAPEGAATLAAYKKLLLSGFLTKDSEVVLMNTGAGSKYLDMVESFV
;
A
#
# COMPACT_ATOMS: atom_id res chain seq x y z
N MET A 1 -4.16 -27.71 2.37
CA MET A 1 -5.03 -26.57 2.70
C MET A 1 -4.20 -25.32 2.44
N HIS A 2 -4.59 -24.48 1.48
CA HIS A 2 -3.75 -23.38 1.02
C HIS A 2 -4.12 -22.02 1.65
N SER A 3 -5.40 -21.80 1.97
CA SER A 3 -5.86 -20.62 2.71
C SER A 3 -6.78 -21.02 3.86
N LEU A 4 -6.72 -20.27 4.96
CA LEU A 4 -7.59 -20.39 6.14
C LEU A 4 -8.66 -19.30 6.18
N ILE A 5 -8.95 -18.64 5.05
CA ILE A 5 -10.01 -17.64 4.98
C ILE A 5 -11.36 -18.26 5.36
N THR A 6 -12.09 -17.58 6.25
CA THR A 6 -13.42 -18.01 6.74
C THR A 6 -14.51 -17.21 6.04
N HIS A 7 -14.47 -15.89 6.20
CA HIS A 7 -15.49 -14.96 5.72
C HIS A 7 -14.88 -13.59 5.44
N LEU A 8 -15.69 -12.71 4.85
CA LEU A 8 -15.41 -11.29 4.80
C LEU A 8 -16.27 -10.59 5.86
N GLU A 9 -15.73 -9.57 6.50
CA GLU A 9 -16.40 -8.88 7.60
C GLU A 9 -16.29 -7.37 7.47
N CYS A 10 -17.41 -6.67 7.65
CA CYS A 10 -17.41 -5.20 7.66
C CYS A 10 -16.68 -4.66 8.87
N THR A 11 -15.67 -3.83 8.62
CA THR A 11 -14.84 -3.20 9.66
C THR A 11 -15.57 -2.16 10.50
N ALA A 12 -16.81 -1.78 10.13
CA ALA A 12 -17.61 -0.79 10.86
C ALA A 12 -18.84 -1.40 11.55
N CYS A 13 -19.59 -2.29 10.89
CA CYS A 13 -20.84 -2.86 11.44
C CYS A 13 -20.77 -4.36 11.75
N GLY A 14 -19.64 -5.03 11.48
CA GLY A 14 -19.48 -6.46 11.76
C GLY A 14 -20.26 -7.40 10.85
N LEU A 15 -20.97 -6.90 9.82
CA LEU A 15 -21.68 -7.76 8.87
C LEU A 15 -20.71 -8.75 8.21
N ALA A 16 -20.97 -10.04 8.42
CA ALA A 16 -20.23 -11.12 7.79
C ALA A 16 -20.86 -11.54 6.47
N VAL A 17 -20.05 -11.71 5.43
CA VAL A 17 -20.48 -12.18 4.10
C VAL A 17 -19.54 -13.28 3.58
N LYS A 18 -20.06 -14.11 2.67
CA LYS A 18 -19.34 -15.25 2.09
C LYS A 18 -18.14 -14.79 1.26
N SER A 19 -16.98 -15.40 1.47
CA SER A 19 -15.71 -15.07 0.77
C SER A 19 -15.65 -15.64 -0.66
N GLU A 20 -16.52 -16.60 -0.97
CA GLU A 20 -16.68 -17.24 -2.28
C GLU A 20 -17.53 -16.41 -3.24
N LYS A 21 -18.11 -15.30 -2.76
CA LYS A 21 -18.87 -14.37 -3.57
C LYS A 21 -18.02 -13.16 -3.93
N LEU A 22 -18.35 -12.56 -5.07
CA LEU A 22 -17.80 -11.27 -5.44
C LEU A 22 -18.38 -10.20 -4.51
N ASN A 23 -17.52 -9.59 -3.71
CA ASN A 23 -17.90 -8.58 -2.75
C ASN A 23 -17.10 -7.29 -3.00
N LYS A 24 -17.78 -6.16 -2.85
CA LYS A 24 -17.19 -4.83 -2.90
C LYS A 24 -17.13 -4.25 -1.48
N LEU A 25 -17.82 -3.13 -1.26
CA LEU A 25 -18.08 -2.57 0.06
C LEU A 25 -19.23 -3.30 0.76
N CYS A 26 -19.31 -3.16 2.07
CA CYS A 26 -20.42 -3.65 2.88
C CYS A 26 -21.76 -3.12 2.34
N THR A 27 -22.68 -4.03 2.06
CA THR A 27 -24.01 -3.69 1.52
C THR A 27 -24.91 -2.98 2.54
N ALA A 28 -24.63 -3.12 3.85
CA ALA A 28 -25.43 -2.48 4.89
C ALA A 28 -25.01 -1.04 5.20
N CYS A 29 -23.72 -0.71 5.14
CA CYS A 29 -23.23 0.60 5.59
C CYS A 29 -22.17 1.24 4.66
N GLY A 30 -21.87 0.63 3.51
CA GLY A 30 -20.93 1.16 2.53
C GLY A 30 -19.46 1.23 2.99
N LYS A 31 -19.09 0.54 4.08
CA LYS A 31 -17.72 0.53 4.63
C LYS A 31 -16.92 -0.70 4.17
N VAL A 32 -15.63 -0.70 4.49
CA VAL A 32 -14.63 -1.66 3.99
C VAL A 32 -14.93 -3.05 4.58
N LEU A 33 -14.73 -4.09 3.76
CA LEU A 33 -14.74 -5.48 4.19
C LEU A 33 -13.29 -5.95 4.38
N PHE A 34 -13.00 -6.68 5.45
CA PHE A 34 -11.75 -7.40 5.65
C PHE A 34 -11.93 -8.89 5.43
N ALA A 35 -10.92 -9.55 4.86
CA ALA A 35 -10.83 -11.00 4.93
C ALA A 35 -10.46 -11.43 6.35
N ARG A 36 -11.25 -12.35 6.90
CA ARG A 36 -11.03 -12.99 8.21
C ARG A 36 -10.54 -14.42 8.00
N TYR A 37 -9.71 -14.88 8.92
CA TYR A 37 -9.05 -16.18 8.87
C TYR A 37 -9.27 -16.93 10.18
N ASP A 38 -9.24 -18.25 10.12
CA ASP A 38 -9.23 -19.10 11.31
C ASP A 38 -7.85 -19.05 11.98
N LEU A 39 -7.64 -18.02 12.80
CA LEU A 39 -6.35 -17.76 13.46
C LEU A 39 -6.02 -18.79 14.54
N GLU A 40 -7.03 -19.36 15.20
CA GLU A 40 -6.83 -20.44 16.19
C GLU A 40 -6.27 -21.69 15.51
N LYS A 41 -6.84 -22.06 14.35
CA LYS A 41 -6.28 -23.14 13.56
C LYS A 41 -4.90 -22.78 13.00
N ALA A 42 -4.73 -21.56 12.48
CA ALA A 42 -3.47 -21.08 11.94
C ALA A 42 -2.32 -21.18 12.96
N LYS A 43 -2.57 -20.79 14.21
CA LYS A 43 -1.62 -20.88 15.33
C LYS A 43 -1.06 -22.28 15.54
N ASN A 44 -1.87 -23.31 15.28
CA ASN A 44 -1.50 -24.70 15.50
C ASN A 44 -0.80 -25.35 14.29
N ILE A 45 -0.95 -24.79 13.08
CA ILE A 45 -0.44 -25.42 11.85
C ILE A 45 0.66 -24.63 11.14
N ILE A 46 0.75 -23.32 11.36
CA ILE A 46 1.75 -22.48 10.72
C ILE A 46 2.94 -22.33 11.66
N ASP A 47 4.03 -22.98 11.28
CA ASP A 47 5.35 -22.68 11.83
C ASP A 47 5.91 -21.46 11.10
N ARG A 48 6.03 -20.35 11.83
CA ARG A 48 6.52 -19.07 11.28
C ARG A 48 7.93 -19.19 10.72
N ASP A 49 8.80 -20.02 11.31
CA ASP A 49 10.20 -20.13 10.89
C ASP A 49 10.34 -20.94 9.59
N LYS A 50 9.37 -21.79 9.26
CA LYS A 50 9.31 -22.46 7.96
C LYS A 50 8.99 -21.50 6.81
N VAL A 51 8.57 -20.26 7.09
CA VAL A 51 8.32 -19.26 6.04
C VAL A 51 9.60 -18.92 5.27
N TYR A 52 10.77 -18.96 5.92
CA TYR A 52 12.06 -18.65 5.28
C TYR A 52 12.43 -19.64 4.16
N GLY A 53 11.99 -20.89 4.24
CA GLY A 53 12.26 -21.93 3.23
C GLY A 53 11.25 -21.98 2.08
N ARG A 54 10.22 -21.11 2.08
CA ARG A 54 9.20 -21.07 1.02
C ARG A 54 9.66 -20.22 -0.16
N ARG A 55 8.90 -20.27 -1.27
CA ARG A 55 9.13 -19.42 -2.46
C ARG A 55 9.25 -17.95 -2.04
N SER A 56 10.25 -17.26 -2.59
CA SER A 56 10.53 -15.85 -2.33
C SER A 56 9.49 -14.93 -2.98
N SER A 57 8.29 -14.87 -2.41
CA SER A 57 7.23 -13.92 -2.78
C SER A 57 6.31 -13.68 -1.59
N MET A 58 5.39 -12.72 -1.71
CA MET A 58 4.38 -12.45 -0.68
C MET A 58 3.47 -13.66 -0.41
N TRP A 59 3.36 -14.59 -1.37
CA TRP A 59 2.54 -15.81 -1.27
C TRP A 59 3.13 -16.88 -0.35
N ARG A 60 4.31 -16.64 0.22
CA ARG A 60 4.86 -17.48 1.29
C ARG A 60 3.98 -17.51 2.55
N PHE A 61 3.03 -16.59 2.70
CA PHE A 61 2.05 -16.53 3.78
C PHE A 61 0.67 -17.07 3.38
N ASN A 62 0.59 -17.99 2.42
CA ASN A 62 -0.67 -18.41 1.76
C ASN A 62 -1.84 -18.72 2.69
N GLU A 63 -1.58 -19.31 3.86
CA GLU A 63 -2.61 -19.67 4.83
C GLU A 63 -3.39 -18.44 5.34
N LEU A 64 -2.73 -17.28 5.35
CA LEU A 64 -3.28 -15.98 5.75
C LEU A 64 -3.56 -15.08 4.53
N MET A 65 -3.70 -15.66 3.33
CA MET A 65 -4.03 -14.95 2.10
C MET A 65 -5.38 -15.42 1.55
N PRO A 66 -6.12 -14.60 0.80
CA PRO A 66 -7.54 -14.86 0.54
C PRO A 66 -7.78 -15.83 -0.64
N ILE A 67 -6.83 -16.65 -1.07
CA ILE A 67 -6.95 -17.52 -2.26
C ILE A 67 -6.99 -18.98 -1.83
N LYS A 68 -8.08 -19.69 -2.13
CA LYS A 68 -8.30 -21.05 -1.59
C LYS A 68 -7.48 -22.12 -2.29
N SER A 69 -7.25 -21.95 -3.59
CA SER A 69 -6.51 -22.92 -4.38
C SER A 69 -5.31 -22.26 -5.08
N PRO A 70 -4.10 -22.85 -4.96
CA PRO A 70 -2.86 -22.23 -5.45
C PRO A 70 -2.83 -21.99 -6.96
N GLU A 71 -3.57 -22.78 -7.75
CA GLU A 71 -3.69 -22.63 -9.21
C GLU A 71 -4.34 -21.31 -9.63
N ASN A 72 -5.08 -20.65 -8.72
CA ASN A 72 -5.70 -19.35 -8.99
C ASN A 72 -4.77 -18.17 -8.66
N ILE A 73 -3.56 -18.43 -8.15
CA ILE A 73 -2.60 -17.37 -7.85
C ILE A 73 -2.02 -16.81 -9.14
N VAL A 74 -2.28 -15.53 -9.36
CA VAL A 74 -1.66 -14.70 -10.39
C VAL A 74 -0.53 -13.91 -9.75
N SER A 75 0.70 -14.41 -9.89
CA SER A 75 1.90 -13.79 -9.32
C SER A 75 2.96 -13.51 -10.39
N LEU A 76 3.70 -12.43 -10.15
CA LEU A 76 4.93 -12.06 -10.86
C LEU A 76 6.14 -12.12 -9.90
N ASP A 77 6.02 -12.87 -8.80
CA ASP A 77 7.00 -12.96 -7.71
C ASP A 77 7.20 -11.66 -6.91
N GLU A 78 6.13 -10.88 -6.79
CA GLU A 78 6.07 -9.71 -5.91
C GLU A 78 6.21 -10.06 -4.42
N GLY A 79 6.79 -9.12 -3.67
CA GLY A 79 7.10 -9.28 -2.26
C GLY A 79 8.48 -9.86 -1.98
N ASN A 80 8.69 -10.24 -0.73
CA ASN A 80 10.01 -10.50 -0.13
C ASN A 80 11.05 -9.40 -0.47
N THR A 81 10.61 -8.15 -0.44
CA THR A 81 11.48 -7.03 -0.82
C THR A 81 12.50 -6.72 0.27
N PRO A 82 13.66 -6.11 -0.06
CA PRO A 82 14.70 -5.85 0.93
C PRO A 82 14.25 -4.95 2.09
N LEU A 83 14.78 -5.23 3.28
CA LEU A 83 14.81 -4.31 4.42
C LEU A 83 16.26 -3.85 4.59
N LEU A 84 16.58 -2.65 4.10
CA LEU A 84 17.95 -2.14 3.98
C LEU A 84 18.30 -1.31 5.20
N ARG A 85 19.52 -1.46 5.73
CA ARG A 85 20.04 -0.59 6.78
C ARG A 85 20.56 0.70 6.15
N ALA A 86 20.10 1.86 6.62
CA ALA A 86 20.51 3.16 6.08
C ALA A 86 21.70 3.76 6.85
N SER A 87 22.83 3.05 6.84
CA SER A 87 24.00 3.38 7.67
C SER A 87 24.64 4.75 7.38
N ARG A 88 24.53 5.26 6.14
CA ARG A 88 25.09 6.57 5.79
C ARG A 88 24.15 7.71 6.21
N LEU A 89 22.84 7.51 6.19
CA LEU A 89 21.87 8.41 6.80
C LEU A 89 22.01 8.43 8.32
N GLU A 90 22.27 7.29 8.96
CA GLU A 90 22.56 7.21 10.39
C GLU A 90 23.74 8.10 10.77
N SER A 91 24.83 8.00 10.01
CA SER A 91 26.02 8.85 10.22
C SER A 91 25.74 10.32 9.93
N LEU A 92 25.00 10.64 8.85
CA LEU A 92 24.66 12.01 8.48
C LEU A 92 23.78 12.70 9.53
N LEU A 93 22.84 11.97 10.12
CA LEU A 93 21.85 12.51 11.06
C LEU A 93 22.25 12.31 12.53
N GLU A 94 23.41 11.69 12.78
CA GLU A 94 23.88 11.29 14.11
C GLU A 94 22.81 10.50 14.88
N THR A 95 22.23 9.51 14.21
CA THR A 95 21.18 8.63 14.74
C THR A 95 21.53 7.17 14.48
N SER A 96 20.72 6.26 15.02
CA SER A 96 20.83 4.83 14.74
C SER A 96 19.46 4.24 14.43
N GLN A 97 19.48 3.04 13.87
CA GLN A 97 18.31 2.19 13.67
C GLN A 97 17.32 2.67 12.60
N ILE A 98 17.85 3.25 11.51
CA ILE A 98 17.10 3.57 10.32
C ILE A 98 17.12 2.40 9.34
N TRP A 99 15.94 1.87 9.07
CA TRP A 99 15.71 0.85 8.07
C TRP A 99 14.87 1.39 6.92
N ILE A 100 15.09 0.90 5.70
CA ILE A 100 14.30 1.22 4.52
C ILE A 100 13.66 -0.06 4.04
N LYS A 101 12.32 -0.14 4.11
CA LYS A 101 11.59 -1.22 3.45
C LYS A 101 11.39 -0.82 1.99
N ASP A 102 12.22 -1.36 1.11
CA ASP A 102 12.31 -0.92 -0.27
C ASP A 102 11.38 -1.71 -1.21
N GLU A 103 10.20 -1.16 -1.48
CA GLU A 103 9.22 -1.77 -2.37
C GLU A 103 9.48 -1.46 -3.86
N SER A 104 10.58 -0.78 -4.20
CA SER A 104 10.99 -0.53 -5.58
C SER A 104 11.32 -1.82 -6.34
N ALA A 105 11.79 -2.86 -5.63
CA ALA A 105 12.19 -4.15 -6.18
C ALA A 105 11.02 -5.04 -6.65
N ASN A 106 9.76 -4.59 -6.48
CA ASN A 106 8.62 -5.34 -7.00
C ASN A 106 8.60 -5.34 -8.54
N PRO A 107 7.92 -6.33 -9.19
CA PRO A 107 7.93 -6.52 -10.64
C PRO A 107 7.48 -5.32 -11.48
N THR A 108 6.64 -4.45 -10.90
CA THR A 108 6.06 -3.26 -11.54
C THR A 108 6.65 -1.96 -10.97
N GLY A 109 7.81 -2.06 -10.33
CA GLY A 109 8.56 -0.96 -9.71
C GLY A 109 7.86 -0.32 -8.50
N SER A 110 6.86 -0.97 -7.89
CA SER A 110 6.20 -0.44 -6.70
C SER A 110 5.45 -1.49 -5.90
N PHE A 111 5.17 -1.16 -4.65
CA PHE A 111 4.36 -1.98 -3.75
C PHE A 111 2.96 -2.30 -4.31
N LYS A 112 2.44 -1.58 -5.32
CA LYS A 112 1.11 -1.80 -5.91
C LYS A 112 0.96 -3.22 -6.45
N ALA A 113 2.06 -3.83 -6.89
CA ALA A 113 2.18 -5.23 -7.26
C ALA A 113 1.49 -6.17 -6.26
N ARG A 114 1.81 -6.05 -4.96
CA ARG A 114 1.26 -6.91 -3.91
C ARG A 114 -0.27 -6.91 -3.86
N GLY A 115 -0.85 -5.72 -3.77
CA GLY A 115 -2.31 -5.59 -3.66
C GLY A 115 -3.00 -6.10 -4.92
N LEU A 116 -2.42 -5.83 -6.10
CA LEU A 116 -3.05 -6.21 -7.36
C LEU A 116 -2.89 -7.69 -7.66
N SER A 117 -1.78 -8.32 -7.28
CA SER A 117 -1.67 -9.77 -7.31
C SER A 117 -2.79 -10.43 -6.51
N ALA A 118 -3.05 -9.99 -5.27
CA ALA A 118 -4.11 -10.56 -4.45
C ALA A 118 -5.51 -10.34 -5.05
N ALA A 119 -5.81 -9.13 -5.52
CA ALA A 119 -7.12 -8.82 -6.10
C ALA A 119 -7.37 -9.50 -7.46
N VAL A 120 -6.36 -9.54 -8.34
CA VAL A 120 -6.46 -10.21 -9.64
C VAL A 120 -6.54 -11.73 -9.45
N SER A 121 -5.78 -12.31 -8.53
CA SER A 121 -5.89 -13.74 -8.19
C SER A 121 -7.30 -14.10 -7.73
N LYS A 122 -7.90 -13.26 -6.87
CA LYS A 122 -9.28 -13.48 -6.43
C LYS A 122 -10.29 -13.29 -7.56
N ALA A 123 -10.10 -12.29 -8.41
CA ALA A 123 -10.94 -12.08 -9.58
C ALA A 123 -10.87 -13.28 -10.53
N HIS A 124 -9.68 -13.84 -10.72
CA HIS A 124 -9.44 -15.05 -11.51
C HIS A 124 -10.14 -16.28 -10.90
N GLU A 125 -9.99 -16.50 -9.58
CA GLU A 125 -10.68 -17.58 -8.84
C GLU A 125 -12.21 -17.49 -8.98
N LEU A 126 -12.75 -16.27 -9.03
CA LEU A 126 -14.20 -16.01 -9.19
C LEU A 126 -14.65 -15.92 -10.65
N GLY A 127 -13.78 -16.20 -11.62
CA GLY A 127 -14.12 -16.23 -13.04
C GLY A 127 -14.34 -14.86 -13.71
N ILE A 128 -13.91 -13.77 -13.07
CA ILE A 128 -14.04 -12.40 -13.61
C ILE A 128 -13.13 -12.23 -14.83
N LYS A 129 -13.67 -11.63 -15.90
CA LYS A 129 -12.97 -11.47 -17.18
C LYS A 129 -12.56 -10.05 -17.50
N LYS A 130 -13.09 -9.05 -16.79
CA LYS A 130 -12.82 -7.64 -17.04
C LYS A 130 -12.66 -6.87 -15.73
N LEU A 131 -11.56 -6.14 -15.60
CA LEU A 131 -11.22 -5.35 -14.43
C LEU A 131 -10.98 -3.89 -14.79
N THR A 132 -11.25 -3.01 -13.83
CA THR A 132 -10.98 -1.59 -13.96
C THR A 132 -10.47 -1.00 -12.66
N LEU A 133 -9.67 0.06 -12.77
CA LEU A 133 -9.46 1.00 -11.69
C LEU A 133 -9.20 2.41 -12.24
N PRO A 134 -9.60 3.46 -11.52
CA PRO A 134 -9.16 4.82 -11.77
C PRO A 134 -7.78 5.02 -11.13
N SER A 135 -6.75 5.25 -11.94
CA SER A 135 -5.44 5.63 -11.40
C SER A 135 -4.59 6.33 -12.44
N ALA A 136 -4.07 7.49 -12.05
CA ALA A 136 -3.03 8.20 -12.76
C ALA A 136 -1.62 7.67 -12.51
N GLY A 137 -1.42 6.56 -11.78
CA GLY A 137 -0.11 6.21 -11.22
C GLY A 137 0.18 4.71 -11.17
N ASN A 138 1.06 4.30 -10.26
CA ASN A 138 1.60 2.95 -10.16
C ASN A 138 0.57 1.80 -10.10
N ALA A 139 -0.69 2.07 -9.75
CA ALA A 139 -1.73 1.03 -9.74
C ALA A 139 -2.23 0.67 -11.15
N ALA A 140 -2.20 1.61 -12.10
CA ALA A 140 -2.58 1.38 -13.50
C ALA A 140 -1.68 0.33 -14.16
N GLY A 141 -0.36 0.59 -14.14
CA GLY A 141 0.63 -0.32 -14.71
C GLY A 141 0.63 -1.69 -14.02
N ALA A 142 0.50 -1.70 -12.69
CA ALA A 142 0.31 -2.95 -11.96
C ALA A 142 -0.96 -3.70 -12.42
N LEU A 143 -2.09 -3.02 -12.63
CA LEU A 143 -3.32 -3.74 -12.98
C LEU A 143 -3.15 -4.41 -14.33
N ALA A 144 -2.63 -3.66 -15.29
CA ALA A 144 -2.35 -4.14 -16.64
C ALA A 144 -1.43 -5.37 -16.61
N ALA A 145 -0.31 -5.31 -15.89
CA ALA A 145 0.64 -6.42 -15.81
C ALA A 145 0.04 -7.71 -15.25
N TYR A 146 -0.70 -7.63 -14.14
CA TYR A 146 -1.32 -8.83 -13.54
C TYR A 146 -2.52 -9.33 -14.35
N CYS A 147 -3.32 -8.43 -14.94
CA CYS A 147 -4.40 -8.82 -15.85
C CYS A 147 -3.86 -9.54 -17.09
N ALA A 148 -2.77 -9.04 -17.68
CA ALA A 148 -2.09 -9.70 -18.81
C ALA A 148 -1.64 -11.12 -18.44
N LYS A 149 -1.02 -11.29 -17.27
CA LYS A 149 -0.61 -12.60 -16.76
C LYS A 149 -1.80 -13.56 -16.56
N ALA A 150 -2.95 -13.03 -16.16
CA ALA A 150 -4.16 -13.79 -15.86
C ALA A 150 -5.08 -14.05 -17.08
N GLY A 151 -4.79 -13.44 -18.24
CA GLY A 151 -5.71 -13.43 -19.38
C GLY A 151 -7.02 -12.70 -19.09
N ILE A 152 -6.97 -11.63 -18.29
CA ILE A 152 -8.12 -10.79 -17.92
C ILE A 152 -8.01 -9.45 -18.65
N GLU A 153 -9.12 -8.92 -19.14
CA GLU A 153 -9.14 -7.62 -19.80
C GLU A 153 -9.03 -6.48 -18.77
N ALA A 154 -8.06 -5.58 -18.94
CA ALA A 154 -7.87 -4.41 -18.08
C ALA A 154 -8.32 -3.13 -18.77
N HIS A 155 -9.08 -2.30 -18.06
CA HIS A 155 -9.41 -0.92 -18.44
C HIS A 155 -8.80 0.04 -17.44
N VAL A 156 -8.11 1.06 -17.94
CA VAL A 156 -7.45 2.06 -17.10
C VAL A 156 -7.84 3.44 -17.59
N PHE A 157 -8.31 4.26 -16.67
CA PHE A 157 -8.66 5.66 -16.92
C PHE A 157 -7.63 6.54 -16.20
N MET A 158 -6.94 7.37 -16.98
CA MET A 158 -5.82 8.19 -16.50
C MET A 158 -6.02 9.64 -16.96
N PRO A 159 -5.68 10.65 -16.14
CA PRO A 159 -5.56 12.03 -16.62
C PRO A 159 -4.37 12.18 -17.59
N ASN A 160 -4.40 13.21 -18.43
CA ASN A 160 -3.33 13.51 -19.38
C ASN A 160 -1.95 13.74 -18.72
N ASP A 161 -1.94 14.24 -17.48
CA ASP A 161 -0.75 14.54 -16.68
C ASP A 161 -0.17 13.31 -15.93
N ALA A 162 -0.70 12.11 -16.17
CA ALA A 162 -0.20 10.90 -15.52
C ALA A 162 1.28 10.63 -15.90
N PRO A 163 2.13 10.16 -14.96
CA PRO A 163 3.54 9.89 -15.25
C PRO A 163 3.70 8.93 -16.43
N GLN A 164 4.63 9.24 -17.33
CA GLN A 164 4.81 8.52 -18.59
C GLN A 164 5.02 7.02 -18.39
N ALA A 165 5.86 6.66 -17.42
CA ALA A 165 6.16 5.26 -17.10
C ALA A 165 4.89 4.44 -16.84
N ASN A 166 3.90 5.00 -16.14
CA ASN A 166 2.67 4.28 -15.82
C ASN A 166 1.73 4.16 -17.02
N ARG A 167 1.68 5.18 -17.90
CA ARG A 167 0.92 5.14 -19.15
C ARG A 167 1.48 4.07 -20.10
N PHE A 168 2.80 4.07 -20.28
CA PHE A 168 3.47 3.11 -21.15
C PHE A 168 3.41 1.69 -20.62
N GLU A 169 3.64 1.47 -19.32
CA GLU A 169 3.52 0.14 -18.71
C GLU A 169 2.10 -0.43 -18.89
N ALA A 170 1.06 0.39 -18.68
CA ALA A 170 -0.32 -0.06 -18.87
C ALA A 170 -0.63 -0.41 -20.34
N ALA A 171 -0.22 0.45 -21.28
CA ALA A 171 -0.45 0.23 -22.71
C ALA A 171 0.31 -1.00 -23.24
N LEU A 172 1.60 -1.15 -22.88
CA LEU A 172 2.43 -2.29 -23.30
C LEU A 172 1.93 -3.62 -22.76
N ALA A 173 1.39 -3.63 -21.53
CA ALA A 173 0.74 -4.81 -20.97
C ALA A 173 -0.64 -5.10 -21.57
N GLY A 174 -1.11 -4.32 -22.55
CA GLY A 174 -2.35 -4.57 -23.29
C GLY A 174 -3.61 -4.06 -22.61
N ALA A 175 -3.52 -3.15 -21.62
CA ALA A 175 -4.70 -2.52 -21.06
C ALA A 175 -5.33 -1.54 -22.07
N LYS A 176 -6.66 -1.43 -22.01
CA LYS A 176 -7.41 -0.37 -22.68
C LYS A 176 -7.25 0.92 -21.89
N VAL A 177 -6.26 1.72 -22.28
CA VAL A 177 -5.94 3.01 -21.63
C VAL A 177 -6.79 4.11 -22.26
N THR A 178 -7.57 4.81 -21.43
CA THR A 178 -8.32 6.01 -21.82
C THR A 178 -7.76 7.20 -21.07
N LEU A 179 -7.24 8.18 -21.84
CA LEU A 179 -6.78 9.45 -21.30
C LEU A 179 -7.96 10.41 -21.16
N VAL A 180 -8.02 11.11 -20.03
CA VAL A 180 -9.05 12.07 -19.68
C VAL A 180 -8.43 13.45 -19.60
N ASP A 181 -9.07 14.40 -20.27
CA ASP A 181 -8.75 15.81 -20.15
C ASP A 181 -9.40 16.37 -18.88
N GLY A 182 -8.66 16.31 -17.77
CA GLY A 182 -9.17 16.63 -16.44
C GLY A 182 -8.33 16.03 -15.31
N LEU A 183 -8.87 16.10 -14.10
CA LEU A 183 -8.23 15.60 -12.88
C LEU A 183 -8.46 14.09 -12.69
N ILE A 184 -7.76 13.51 -11.71
CA ILE A 184 -7.97 12.11 -11.31
C ILE A 184 -9.40 11.82 -10.84
N SER A 185 -10.10 12.83 -10.30
CA SER A 185 -11.52 12.74 -9.97
C SER A 185 -12.39 12.52 -11.20
N ASP A 186 -12.09 13.21 -12.30
CA ASP A 186 -12.84 13.11 -13.57
C ASP A 186 -12.60 11.74 -14.23
N ALA A 187 -11.35 11.27 -14.20
CA ALA A 187 -11.03 9.90 -14.57
C ALA A 187 -11.78 8.87 -13.70
N GLY A 188 -11.97 9.16 -12.42
CA GLY A 188 -12.78 8.38 -11.49
C GLY A 188 -14.26 8.31 -11.85
N VAL A 189 -14.85 9.43 -12.25
CA VAL A 189 -16.25 9.50 -12.71
C VAL A 189 -16.43 8.70 -14.00
N LEU A 190 -15.53 8.88 -14.98
CA LEU A 190 -15.56 8.13 -16.23
C LEU A 190 -15.39 6.63 -15.99
N ALA A 191 -14.42 6.23 -15.15
CA ALA A 191 -14.20 4.84 -14.80
C ALA A 191 -15.45 4.19 -14.20
N GLN A 192 -16.19 4.90 -13.34
CA GLN A 192 -17.43 4.39 -12.74
C GLN A 192 -18.56 4.24 -13.77
N LYS A 193 -18.67 5.19 -14.69
CA LYS A 193 -19.63 5.11 -15.80
C LYS A 193 -19.34 3.89 -16.68
N MET A 194 -18.10 3.79 -17.16
CA MET A 194 -17.66 2.70 -18.03
C MET A 194 -17.70 1.34 -17.31
N ALA A 195 -17.46 1.29 -16.01
CA ALA A 195 -17.59 0.07 -15.23
C ALA A 195 -19.00 -0.53 -15.28
N LYS A 196 -20.04 0.33 -15.30
CA LYS A 196 -21.42 -0.12 -15.43
C LYS A 196 -21.73 -0.56 -16.86
N GLU A 197 -21.33 0.24 -17.85
CA GLU A 197 -21.63 -0.01 -19.27
C GLU A 197 -20.91 -1.25 -19.83
N LEU A 198 -19.69 -1.52 -19.37
CA LEU A 198 -18.84 -2.61 -19.85
C LEU A 198 -18.73 -3.80 -18.88
N GLU A 199 -19.53 -3.79 -17.81
CA GLU A 199 -19.55 -4.81 -16.75
C GLU A 199 -18.17 -5.06 -16.13
N LEU A 200 -17.41 -4.00 -15.89
CA LEU A 200 -16.06 -4.09 -15.33
C LEU A 200 -16.13 -4.21 -13.80
N PHE A 201 -15.36 -5.14 -13.24
CA PHE A 201 -15.21 -5.20 -11.80
C PHE A 201 -14.14 -4.20 -11.31
N ASP A 202 -14.59 -3.29 -10.46
CA ASP A 202 -13.79 -2.18 -9.92
C ASP A 202 -12.92 -2.66 -8.75
N VAL A 203 -11.59 -2.67 -8.95
CA VAL A 203 -10.57 -3.02 -7.95
C VAL A 203 -9.85 -1.78 -7.39
N SER A 204 -10.53 -0.62 -7.38
CA SER A 204 -10.06 0.59 -6.71
C SER A 204 -9.68 0.34 -5.26
N THR A 205 -8.78 1.18 -4.75
CA THR A 205 -8.29 1.19 -3.36
C THR A 205 -9.46 1.03 -2.36
N LEU A 206 -9.47 -0.09 -1.62
CA LEU A 206 -10.45 -0.41 -0.57
C LEU A 206 -11.92 -0.47 -1.02
N LYS A 207 -12.21 -0.51 -2.34
CA LYS A 207 -13.56 -0.86 -2.84
C LYS A 207 -13.81 -2.36 -2.87
N GLU A 208 -12.77 -3.14 -2.71
CA GLU A 208 -12.78 -4.59 -2.58
C GLU A 208 -11.84 -5.00 -1.43
N PRO A 209 -12.01 -6.20 -0.85
CA PRO A 209 -11.33 -6.60 0.39
C PRO A 209 -9.95 -7.23 0.19
N TYR A 210 -9.47 -7.44 -1.03
CA TYR A 210 -8.32 -8.31 -1.31
C TYR A 210 -7.01 -7.55 -1.52
N ARG A 211 -7.03 -6.30 -2.00
CA ARG A 211 -5.80 -5.49 -2.10
C ARG A 211 -5.13 -5.27 -0.74
N VAL A 212 -5.92 -5.10 0.31
CA VAL A 212 -5.39 -4.94 1.68
C VAL A 212 -4.66 -6.20 2.14
N GLU A 213 -5.11 -7.39 1.72
CA GLU A 213 -4.45 -8.65 2.04
C GLU A 213 -3.11 -8.80 1.32
N GLY A 214 -2.98 -8.33 0.07
CA GLY A 214 -1.67 -8.22 -0.56
C GLY A 214 -0.74 -7.28 0.21
N LYS A 215 -1.25 -6.13 0.65
CA LYS A 215 -0.47 -5.09 1.34
C LYS A 215 -0.06 -5.47 2.76
N LYS A 216 -0.86 -6.25 3.48
CA LYS A 216 -0.54 -6.66 4.85
C LYS A 216 0.74 -7.48 4.94
N THR A 217 1.10 -8.18 3.86
CA THR A 217 2.34 -8.96 3.77
C THR A 217 3.60 -8.11 4.01
N MET A 218 3.56 -6.79 3.78
CA MET A 218 4.64 -5.88 4.16
C MET A 218 4.91 -5.92 5.67
N GLY A 219 3.87 -5.99 6.50
CA GLY A 219 3.99 -6.09 7.96
C GLY A 219 4.61 -7.43 8.40
N TYR A 220 4.17 -8.54 7.79
CA TYR A 220 4.77 -9.85 8.04
C TYR A 220 6.25 -9.89 7.61
N GLU A 221 6.58 -9.28 6.47
CA GLU A 221 7.95 -9.22 5.99
C GLU A 221 8.85 -8.36 6.88
N ILE A 222 8.39 -7.19 7.33
CA ILE A 222 9.14 -6.35 8.27
C ILE A 222 9.45 -7.15 9.54
N ALA A 223 8.45 -7.80 10.14
CA ALA A 223 8.67 -8.59 11.34
C ALA A 223 9.60 -9.77 11.09
N SER A 224 9.38 -10.53 10.03
CA SER A 224 10.22 -11.68 9.65
C SER A 224 11.68 -11.27 9.38
N SER A 225 11.93 -10.14 8.72
CA SER A 225 13.27 -9.59 8.48
C SER A 225 13.97 -9.12 9.76
N LEU A 226 13.22 -8.73 10.78
CA LEU A 226 13.73 -8.31 12.10
C LEU A 226 13.76 -9.46 13.12
N GLY A 227 13.61 -10.73 12.67
CA GLY A 227 13.63 -11.90 13.54
C GLY A 227 12.37 -12.01 14.41
N TRP A 228 11.21 -11.71 13.84
CA TRP A 228 9.90 -11.68 14.50
C TRP A 228 9.76 -10.67 15.64
N ARG A 229 10.64 -9.65 15.65
CA ARG A 229 10.41 -8.40 16.38
C ARG A 229 9.66 -7.41 15.49
N VAL A 230 9.13 -6.36 16.09
CA VAL A 230 8.58 -5.21 15.37
C VAL A 230 9.43 -3.96 15.65
N PRO A 231 9.57 -3.04 14.70
CA PRO A 231 10.27 -1.78 14.95
C PRO A 231 9.45 -0.90 15.90
N GLU A 232 10.07 0.12 16.49
CA GLU A 232 9.35 1.09 17.32
C GLU A 232 8.37 1.90 16.46
N VAL A 233 8.83 2.38 15.29
CA VAL A 233 8.07 3.28 14.43
C VAL A 233 8.10 2.83 12.98
N ILE A 234 6.97 2.92 12.29
CA ILE A 234 6.88 2.81 10.83
C ILE A 234 6.40 4.14 10.28
N ILE A 235 7.22 4.76 9.43
CA ILE A 235 6.86 6.00 8.72
C ILE A 235 6.38 5.65 7.32
N TYR A 236 5.10 5.90 7.06
CA TYR A 236 4.42 5.46 5.85
C TYR A 236 3.82 6.63 5.05
N PRO A 237 4.18 6.79 3.76
CA PRO A 237 3.61 7.82 2.91
C PRO A 237 2.18 7.42 2.50
N THR A 238 1.23 8.31 2.73
CA THR A 238 -0.19 7.98 2.76
C THR A 238 -0.98 8.74 1.70
N GLY A 239 -1.33 8.03 0.62
CA GLY A 239 -2.44 8.37 -0.25
C GLY A 239 -3.73 7.70 0.24
N GLY A 240 -4.20 6.67 -0.47
CA GLY A 240 -5.42 5.92 -0.09
C GLY A 240 -5.31 4.97 1.10
N GLY A 241 -4.16 4.90 1.79
CA GLY A 241 -4.01 4.21 3.08
C GLY A 241 -4.02 2.68 3.12
N THR A 242 -4.19 1.96 2.00
CA THR A 242 -4.26 0.48 2.03
C THR A 242 -3.01 -0.18 2.64
N GLY A 243 -1.83 0.43 2.48
CA GLY A 243 -0.58 -0.09 3.05
C GLY A 243 -0.56 -0.07 4.58
N ILE A 244 -0.76 1.10 5.18
CA ILE A 244 -0.83 1.27 6.65
C ILE A 244 -1.96 0.44 7.27
N VAL A 245 -3.15 0.41 6.64
CA VAL A 245 -4.27 -0.42 7.10
C VAL A 245 -3.93 -1.91 7.04
N GLY A 246 -3.29 -2.34 5.95
CA GLY A 246 -2.83 -3.72 5.80
C GLY A 246 -1.79 -4.10 6.85
N MET A 247 -0.73 -3.29 7.02
CA MET A 247 0.30 -3.56 8.03
C MET A 247 -0.27 -3.61 9.44
N TRP A 248 -1.16 -2.69 9.79
CA TRP A 248 -1.84 -2.71 11.09
C TRP A 248 -2.64 -3.99 11.32
N LYS A 249 -3.37 -4.46 10.30
CA LYS A 249 -4.05 -5.76 10.31
C LYS A 249 -3.07 -6.93 10.46
N ALA A 250 -1.92 -6.90 9.78
CA ALA A 250 -0.90 -7.94 9.92
C ALA A 250 -0.32 -8.01 11.34
N PHE A 251 -0.06 -6.87 11.99
CA PHE A 251 0.41 -6.86 13.38
C PHE A 251 -0.66 -7.43 14.34
N ASP A 252 -1.94 -7.13 14.09
CA ASP A 252 -3.06 -7.71 14.83
C ASP A 252 -3.15 -9.24 14.71
N GLU A 253 -3.02 -9.74 13.48
CA GLU A 253 -3.02 -11.17 13.18
C GLU A 253 -1.78 -11.85 13.79
N MET A 254 -0.58 -11.29 13.63
CA MET A 254 0.65 -11.86 14.19
C MET A 254 0.62 -11.91 15.73
N GLN A 255 0.05 -10.90 16.39
CA GLN A 255 -0.12 -10.92 17.84
C GLN A 255 -1.09 -12.05 18.26
N SER A 256 -2.21 -12.20 17.54
CA SER A 256 -3.19 -13.27 17.80
C SER A 256 -2.60 -14.67 17.59
N LEU A 257 -1.71 -14.81 16.59
CA LEU A 257 -0.96 -16.03 16.30
C LEU A 257 0.17 -16.30 17.32
N GLY A 258 0.52 -15.33 18.17
CA GLY A 258 1.69 -15.41 19.06
C GLY A 258 3.03 -15.32 18.32
N TRP A 259 3.05 -14.80 17.09
CA TRP A 259 4.28 -14.60 16.32
C TRP A 259 5.05 -13.36 16.74
N ILE A 260 4.39 -12.40 17.38
CA ILE A 260 5.01 -11.22 17.98
C ILE A 260 4.48 -11.05 19.41
N GLY A 261 5.13 -10.19 20.20
CA GLY A 261 4.68 -9.84 21.55
C GLY A 261 3.41 -8.96 21.56
N SER A 262 3.15 -8.33 22.70
CA SER A 262 2.03 -7.39 22.86
C SER A 262 2.21 -6.07 22.11
N ASP A 263 3.46 -5.72 21.81
CA ASP A 263 3.81 -4.43 21.23
C ASP A 263 3.58 -4.41 19.72
N ARG A 264 3.14 -3.25 19.21
CA ARG A 264 3.00 -2.96 17.78
C ARG A 264 3.71 -1.63 17.47
N PRO A 265 4.21 -1.43 16.24
CA PRO A 265 4.86 -0.17 15.87
C PRO A 265 3.90 1.02 16.00
N LYS A 266 4.43 2.16 16.43
CA LYS A 266 3.77 3.46 16.24
C LYS A 266 3.67 3.70 14.72
N MET A 267 2.45 3.92 14.23
CA MET A 267 2.20 4.11 12.81
C MET A 267 2.16 5.60 12.47
N VAL A 268 3.10 6.06 11.65
CA VAL A 268 3.18 7.46 11.23
C VAL A 268 2.65 7.64 9.81
N VAL A 269 1.72 8.57 9.65
CA VAL A 269 1.19 9.00 8.36
C VAL A 269 1.97 10.21 7.84
N VAL A 270 2.47 10.14 6.61
CA VAL A 270 3.08 11.27 5.92
C VAL A 270 2.24 11.64 4.70
N GLN A 271 1.87 12.92 4.58
CA GLN A 271 1.21 13.47 3.38
C GLN A 271 1.94 14.72 2.88
N SER A 272 1.73 15.09 1.61
CA SER A 272 2.22 16.39 1.11
C SER A 272 1.30 17.51 1.61
N GLU A 273 1.86 18.68 1.91
CA GLU A 273 1.11 19.89 2.30
C GLU A 273 -0.01 20.23 1.31
N GLY A 274 0.21 19.99 0.01
CA GLY A 274 -0.78 20.26 -1.03
C GLY A 274 -1.88 19.19 -1.16
N CYS A 275 -1.85 18.11 -0.36
CA CYS A 275 -2.91 17.10 -0.29
C CYS A 275 -2.84 16.31 1.03
N ALA A 276 -3.35 16.91 2.12
CA ALA A 276 -3.21 16.38 3.48
C ALA A 276 -4.54 16.10 4.23
N PRO A 277 -5.55 15.43 3.63
CA PRO A 277 -6.86 15.24 4.27
C PRO A 277 -6.78 14.43 5.58
N ILE A 278 -5.88 13.45 5.68
CA ILE A 278 -5.74 12.59 6.87
C ILE A 278 -5.02 13.35 7.98
N VAL A 279 -3.96 14.11 7.67
CA VAL A 279 -3.27 14.94 8.67
C VAL A 279 -4.24 15.96 9.27
N ARG A 280 -4.97 16.69 8.42
CA ARG A 280 -6.02 17.64 8.85
C ARG A 280 -7.06 16.98 9.76
N ALA A 281 -7.55 15.80 9.39
CA ALA A 281 -8.54 15.08 10.19
C ALA A 281 -7.98 14.56 11.52
N TYR A 282 -6.70 14.16 11.53
CA TYR A 282 -6.00 13.70 12.72
C TYR A 282 -5.88 14.84 13.74
N GLU A 283 -5.35 16.00 13.31
CA GLU A 283 -5.17 17.21 14.12
C GLU A 283 -6.49 17.75 14.69
N GLN A 284 -7.57 17.68 13.89
CA GLN A 284 -8.91 18.12 14.31
C GLN A 284 -9.63 17.09 15.20
N GLY A 285 -9.02 15.94 15.50
CA GLY A 285 -9.66 14.88 16.29
C GLY A 285 -10.86 14.23 15.59
N LYS A 286 -11.02 14.40 14.27
CA LYS A 286 -12.17 13.87 13.52
C LYS A 286 -12.07 12.36 13.31
N LYS A 287 -13.21 11.68 13.27
CA LYS A 287 -13.30 10.24 12.95
C LYS A 287 -13.13 9.95 11.46
N PHE A 288 -13.56 10.89 10.62
CA PHE A 288 -13.53 10.81 9.15
C PHE A 288 -12.83 12.04 8.59
N ALA A 289 -12.18 11.89 7.45
CA ALA A 289 -11.51 12.96 6.74
C ALA A 289 -12.42 13.55 5.67
N GLU A 290 -12.57 14.86 5.70
CA GLU A 290 -13.20 15.61 4.60
C GLU A 290 -12.27 15.60 3.38
N PRO A 291 -12.84 15.53 2.15
CA PRO A 291 -12.06 15.62 0.93
C PRO A 291 -11.15 16.85 0.88
N TRP A 292 -9.98 16.71 0.29
CA TRP A 292 -9.07 17.80 0.01
C TRP A 292 -9.39 18.45 -1.34
N GLU A 293 -9.56 19.77 -1.35
CA GLU A 293 -9.85 20.53 -2.56
C GLU A 293 -8.54 20.91 -3.27
N ASN A 294 -8.57 20.96 -4.61
CA ASN A 294 -7.43 21.41 -5.44
C ASN A 294 -6.10 20.70 -5.10
N ALA A 295 -6.15 19.39 -4.87
CA ALA A 295 -5.00 18.59 -4.49
C ALA A 295 -3.84 18.70 -5.49
N SER A 296 -2.67 19.13 -5.02
CA SER A 296 -1.46 19.30 -5.83
C SER A 296 -0.24 18.79 -5.08
N THR A 297 0.59 18.00 -5.77
CA THR A 297 1.93 17.59 -5.31
C THR A 297 2.66 16.85 -6.43
N ILE A 298 3.98 16.93 -6.44
CA ILE A 298 4.86 16.09 -7.28
C ILE A 298 4.76 14.58 -6.94
N ALA A 299 4.38 14.25 -5.71
CA ALA A 299 4.31 12.87 -5.24
C ALA A 299 2.95 12.24 -5.58
N ALA A 300 2.79 11.83 -6.85
CA ALA A 300 1.52 11.35 -7.40
C ALA A 300 0.84 10.22 -6.60
N GLY A 301 1.59 9.34 -5.94
CA GLY A 301 1.07 8.25 -5.13
C GLY A 301 0.43 8.67 -3.81
N ILE A 302 0.71 9.88 -3.32
CA ILE A 302 0.08 10.50 -2.15
C ILE A 302 -0.84 11.68 -2.50
N ARG A 303 -0.99 12.03 -3.79
CA ARG A 303 -2.00 12.99 -4.31
C ARG A 303 -3.41 12.38 -4.30
N VAL A 304 -3.93 12.02 -3.12
CA VAL A 304 -5.23 11.36 -2.94
C VAL A 304 -6.14 12.21 -2.05
N PRO A 305 -7.09 12.96 -2.63
CA PRO A 305 -7.90 13.93 -1.89
C PRO A 305 -8.94 13.30 -0.97
N SER A 306 -9.34 12.06 -1.21
CA SER A 306 -10.30 11.33 -0.35
C SER A 306 -9.99 9.84 -0.33
N ALA A 307 -10.12 9.22 0.83
CA ALA A 307 -9.87 7.80 1.04
C ALA A 307 -11.10 7.13 1.68
N ILE A 308 -11.55 6.02 1.07
CA ILE A 308 -12.70 5.24 1.57
C ILE A 308 -12.44 4.67 2.98
N GLY A 309 -11.18 4.32 3.27
CA GLY A 309 -10.73 3.78 4.55
C GLY A 309 -10.10 4.82 5.47
N ASP A 310 -10.40 6.10 5.32
CA ASP A 310 -9.89 7.19 6.17
C ASP A 310 -9.99 6.90 7.67
N TYR A 311 -11.14 6.41 8.14
CA TYR A 311 -11.36 6.02 9.54
C TYR A 311 -10.46 4.88 10.00
N LEU A 312 -10.10 3.94 9.10
CA LEU A 312 -9.16 2.86 9.43
C LEU A 312 -7.73 3.38 9.54
N ILE A 313 -7.34 4.34 8.69
CA ILE A 313 -6.04 5.00 8.77
C ILE A 313 -5.92 5.75 10.10
N LEU A 314 -6.91 6.61 10.38
CA LEU A 314 -6.95 7.40 11.61
C LEU A 314 -6.97 6.52 12.87
N ASP A 315 -7.75 5.43 12.86
CA ASP A 315 -7.75 4.45 13.94
C ASP A 315 -6.39 3.79 14.13
N SER A 316 -5.71 3.41 13.03
CA SER A 316 -4.38 2.76 13.10
C SER A 316 -3.34 3.70 13.72
N VAL A 317 -3.34 4.99 13.31
CA VAL A 317 -2.44 6.01 13.87
C VAL A 317 -2.73 6.23 15.36
N ARG A 318 -4.00 6.42 15.74
CA ARG A 318 -4.39 6.69 17.14
C ARG A 318 -4.12 5.50 18.06
N LYS A 319 -4.54 4.29 17.66
CA LYS A 319 -4.39 3.07 18.47
C LYS A 319 -2.92 2.65 18.63
N SER A 320 -2.06 3.01 17.68
CA SER A 320 -0.63 2.73 17.77
C SER A 320 0.15 3.78 18.57
N GLY A 321 -0.49 4.88 19.02
CA GLY A 321 0.24 6.02 19.60
C GLY A 321 1.15 6.74 18.60
N GLY A 322 0.84 6.61 17.30
CA GLY A 322 1.55 7.26 16.21
C GLY A 322 1.17 8.73 16.04
N THR A 323 1.55 9.30 14.89
CA THR A 323 1.19 10.68 14.53
C THR A 323 0.99 10.84 13.02
N ALA A 324 0.46 11.98 12.59
CA ALA A 324 0.30 12.34 11.20
C ALA A 324 1.02 13.67 10.94
N ILE A 325 1.77 13.76 9.84
CA ILE A 325 2.61 14.93 9.53
C ILE A 325 2.60 15.26 8.05
N THR A 326 2.73 16.54 7.73
CA THR A 326 2.92 17.04 6.37
C THR A 326 4.38 17.33 6.04
N VAL A 327 4.72 17.18 4.76
CA VAL A 327 5.99 17.62 4.18
C VAL A 327 5.73 18.40 2.90
N SER A 328 6.56 19.39 2.61
CA SER A 328 6.47 20.15 1.37
C SER A 328 7.08 19.38 0.21
N ASP A 329 6.69 19.72 -1.02
CA ASP A 329 7.28 19.15 -2.23
C ASP A 329 8.79 19.48 -2.35
N GLN A 330 9.21 20.64 -1.84
CA GLN A 330 10.62 21.01 -1.75
C GLN A 330 11.40 20.06 -0.84
N GLU A 331 10.86 19.76 0.35
CA GLU A 331 11.46 18.78 1.26
C GLU A 331 11.51 17.38 0.63
N ILE A 332 10.48 16.99 -0.13
CA ILE A 332 10.48 15.72 -0.87
C ILE A 332 11.67 15.67 -1.85
N VAL A 333 11.84 16.70 -2.69
CA VAL A 333 12.94 16.78 -3.66
C VAL A 333 14.31 16.73 -2.97
N GLU A 334 14.50 17.50 -1.90
CA GLU A 334 15.74 17.50 -1.14
C GLU A 334 16.07 16.12 -0.58
N ASN A 335 15.07 15.43 -0.03
CA ASN A 335 15.28 14.11 0.55
C ASN A 335 15.47 13.01 -0.50
N MET A 336 14.94 13.17 -1.72
CA MET A 336 15.31 12.31 -2.85
C MET A 336 16.80 12.40 -3.16
N LYS A 337 17.35 13.62 -3.22
CA LYS A 337 18.80 13.83 -3.44
C LYS A 337 19.62 13.21 -2.31
N ILE A 338 19.14 13.29 -1.08
CA ILE A 338 19.84 12.73 0.09
C ILE A 338 19.83 11.19 0.03
N PHE A 339 18.70 10.55 -0.26
CA PHE A 339 18.68 9.09 -0.46
C PHE A 339 19.64 8.66 -1.57
N ALA A 340 19.64 9.36 -2.71
CA ALA A 340 20.51 9.01 -3.83
C ALA A 340 22.00 9.19 -3.51
N SER A 341 22.39 10.31 -2.88
CA SER A 341 23.81 10.65 -2.62
C SER A 341 24.41 9.97 -1.38
N PHE A 342 23.58 9.57 -0.41
CA PHE A 342 24.05 8.91 0.81
C PHE A 342 23.83 7.41 0.80
N GLU A 343 22.71 6.90 0.30
CA GLU A 343 22.42 5.45 0.31
C GLU A 343 22.55 4.79 -1.07
N GLY A 344 22.77 5.58 -2.13
CA GLY A 344 22.75 5.05 -3.50
C GLY A 344 21.36 4.57 -3.94
N LEU A 345 20.31 5.01 -3.24
CA LEU A 345 18.94 4.56 -3.47
C LEU A 345 18.16 5.60 -4.26
N TRP A 346 17.68 5.20 -5.44
CA TRP A 346 16.78 6.02 -6.23
C TRP A 346 15.32 5.74 -5.83
N VAL A 347 14.93 6.34 -4.70
CA VAL A 347 13.59 6.20 -4.14
C VAL A 347 12.55 7.00 -4.92
N ALA A 348 11.28 6.59 -4.82
CA ALA A 348 10.17 7.42 -5.30
C ALA A 348 9.96 8.66 -4.40
N PRO A 349 9.28 9.71 -4.89
CA PRO A 349 8.95 10.90 -4.08
C PRO A 349 8.25 10.56 -2.76
N GLU A 350 7.39 9.55 -2.77
CA GLU A 350 6.69 9.08 -1.57
C GLU A 350 7.66 8.47 -0.55
N GLY A 351 8.70 7.75 -1.01
CA GLY A 351 9.76 7.26 -0.14
C GLY A 351 10.57 8.40 0.47
N ALA A 352 10.92 9.41 -0.34
CA ALA A 352 11.63 10.59 0.15
C ALA A 352 10.83 11.40 1.19
N ALA A 353 9.50 11.46 1.05
CA ALA A 353 8.61 12.08 2.04
C ALA A 353 8.80 11.47 3.44
N THR A 354 9.10 10.18 3.55
CA THR A 354 9.30 9.52 4.85
C THR A 354 10.58 9.99 5.55
N LEU A 355 11.65 10.29 4.81
CA LEU A 355 12.88 10.84 5.38
C LEU A 355 12.70 12.31 5.80
N ALA A 356 11.96 13.09 5.01
CA ALA A 356 11.56 14.44 5.41
C ALA A 356 10.78 14.43 6.73
N ALA A 357 9.80 13.53 6.85
CA ALA A 357 9.04 13.33 8.08
C ALA A 357 9.92 12.85 9.25
N TYR A 358 10.83 11.89 9.02
CA TYR A 358 11.78 11.41 10.03
C TYR A 358 12.56 12.56 10.67
N LYS A 359 13.12 13.46 9.86
CA LYS A 359 13.85 14.65 10.33
C LYS A 359 12.98 15.58 11.18
N LYS A 360 11.74 15.85 10.75
CA LYS A 360 10.79 16.66 11.55
C LYS A 360 10.44 16.01 12.88
N LEU A 361 10.27 14.68 12.89
CA LEU A 361 9.90 13.92 14.08
C LEU A 361 11.06 13.79 15.09
N LEU A 362 12.31 13.78 14.62
CA LEU A 362 13.47 13.94 15.49
C LEU A 362 13.49 15.34 16.12
N LEU A 363 13.29 16.39 15.32
CA LEU A 363 13.28 17.77 15.81
C LEU A 363 12.16 18.05 16.81
N SER A 364 10.99 17.44 16.63
CA SER A 364 9.87 17.59 17.56
C SER A 364 10.00 16.76 18.85
N GLY A 365 10.99 15.88 18.94
CA GLY A 365 11.17 14.96 20.07
C GLY A 365 10.21 13.77 20.08
N PHE A 366 9.43 13.56 19.01
CA PHE A 366 8.62 12.33 18.86
C PHE A 366 9.51 11.11 18.66
N LEU A 367 10.65 11.29 17.97
CA LEU A 367 11.72 10.30 17.84
C LEU A 367 12.93 10.73 18.67
N THR A 368 13.61 9.75 19.27
CA THR A 368 14.95 9.89 19.83
C THR A 368 16.01 9.41 18.82
N LYS A 369 17.28 9.75 19.04
CA LYS A 369 18.41 9.31 18.21
C LYS A 369 18.58 7.78 18.12
N ASP A 370 17.99 7.03 19.06
CA ASP A 370 18.11 5.57 19.16
C ASP A 370 16.84 4.81 18.75
N SER A 371 15.80 5.52 18.29
CA SER A 371 14.52 4.91 17.90
C SER A 371 14.71 3.96 16.70
N GLU A 372 14.21 2.72 16.79
CA GLU A 372 14.22 1.79 15.64
C GLU A 372 13.08 2.13 14.67
N VAL A 373 13.41 2.71 13.52
CA VAL A 373 12.45 3.26 12.55
C VAL A 373 12.56 2.56 11.20
N VAL A 374 11.40 2.21 10.62
CA VAL A 374 11.30 1.77 9.24
C VAL A 374 10.69 2.88 8.38
N LEU A 375 11.46 3.34 7.41
CA LEU A 375 11.05 4.24 6.33
C LEU A 375 10.50 3.41 5.17
N MET A 376 9.25 3.65 4.77
CA MET A 376 8.61 2.90 3.70
C MET A 376 8.85 3.57 2.34
N ASN A 377 9.80 3.05 1.54
CA ASN A 377 9.88 3.43 0.13
C ASN A 377 8.88 2.61 -0.68
N THR A 378 7.85 3.26 -1.23
CA THR A 378 6.73 2.54 -1.86
C THR A 378 6.91 2.25 -3.36
N GLY A 379 7.98 2.75 -3.98
CA GLY A 379 8.30 2.47 -5.38
C GLY A 379 9.66 3.00 -5.84
N ALA A 380 9.97 2.73 -7.10
CA ALA A 380 11.22 3.16 -7.73
C ALA A 380 11.15 4.61 -8.20
N GLY A 381 12.23 5.36 -8.02
CA GLY A 381 12.37 6.72 -8.55
C GLY A 381 12.37 6.77 -10.08
N SER A 382 12.77 5.69 -10.75
CA SER A 382 12.70 5.53 -12.21
C SER A 382 11.26 5.56 -12.76
N LYS A 383 10.23 5.47 -11.91
CA LYS A 383 8.83 5.67 -12.33
C LYS A 383 8.43 7.15 -12.45
N TYR A 384 9.33 8.06 -12.08
CA TYR A 384 9.10 9.51 -11.99
C TYR A 384 10.16 10.28 -12.81
N LEU A 385 10.57 9.74 -13.97
CA LEU A 385 11.55 10.38 -14.85
C LEU A 385 11.18 11.83 -15.18
N ASP A 386 9.89 12.06 -15.48
CA ASP A 386 9.34 13.38 -15.82
C ASP A 386 9.65 14.46 -14.76
N MET A 387 9.77 14.07 -13.48
CA MET A 387 10.04 15.01 -12.39
C MET A 387 11.54 15.27 -12.22
N VAL A 388 12.40 14.33 -12.63
CA VAL A 388 13.85 14.45 -12.48
C VAL A 388 14.56 15.01 -13.70
N GLU A 389 13.85 15.26 -14.81
CA GLU A 389 14.42 15.93 -15.99
C GLU A 389 15.09 17.26 -15.64
N SER A 390 14.57 17.99 -14.65
CA SER A 390 15.16 19.27 -14.21
C SER A 390 16.49 19.15 -13.42
N PHE A 391 16.96 17.94 -13.10
CA PHE A 391 18.25 17.74 -12.43
C PHE A 391 19.44 17.58 -13.39
N VAL A 392 19.17 17.47 -14.69
CA VAL A 392 20.17 17.40 -15.78
C VAL A 392 20.01 18.60 -16.69
#